data_AF-A0A6B1HVE9-F1
#
_entry.id   AF-A0A6B1HVE9-F1
#
_cell.length_a   1.000
_cell.length_b   1.000
_cell.length_c   1.000
_cell.angle_alpha   90.00
_cell.angle_beta   90.00
_cell.angle_gamma   90.00
#
_symmetry.space_group_name_H-M   'P 1'
#
loop_
_entity.id
_entity.type
_entity.pdbx_description
1 polymer ?
#
loop_
_entity_poly.entity_id
_entity_poly.type
_entity_poly.pdbx_seq_one_letter_code
_entity_poly.pdbx_strand_id
1 'polypeptide(L)'
;MTELGRLESKDLRDAWLHEATDFTPWLTDNMALLSEAIDLPLEPEGTEVSVGQFAADILARNTDDGSAVLIENQLEPSDHTHLGQILTYLAGLDAQAVVWIARHFEEAHLSAVRWLNENTADPFAFFAVQVKVVQIGDSPLAPLFEVLEKPSRWDRQLRAVSESNRTGLTQSGELHCAFWKYYAERHPDDGIRIGYAQHHFWHSVESARLVISQYLMLKGRKIGIFLRGNMGESNTVALESARPYETALRNEVGVDSDEEWVGVNETKGWVANKSRAIDVSDKANWDAAADWLHEHLHIYRRILAQVP
;
A
#
# COMPACT_ATOMS: atom_id res chain seq x y z
N MET A 1 -14.21 -34.17 -20.34
CA MET A 1 -14.27 -32.76 -20.76
C MET A 1 -14.06 -31.93 -19.51
N THR A 2 -13.28 -30.85 -19.58
CA THR A 2 -13.15 -29.93 -18.44
C THR A 2 -14.42 -29.10 -18.34
N GLU A 3 -15.04 -29.10 -17.16
CA GLU A 3 -16.21 -28.27 -16.88
C GLU A 3 -15.74 -26.84 -16.59
N LEU A 4 -16.38 -25.85 -17.22
CA LEU A 4 -16.04 -24.43 -17.06
C LEU A 4 -17.19 -23.73 -16.34
N GLY A 5 -16.88 -23.16 -15.17
CA GLY A 5 -17.85 -22.37 -14.40
C GLY A 5 -18.18 -21.04 -15.09
N ARG A 6 -19.35 -20.50 -14.78
CA ARG A 6 -19.80 -19.18 -15.24
C ARG A 6 -19.46 -18.13 -14.17
N LEU A 7 -18.95 -16.98 -14.61
CA LEU A 7 -18.81 -15.80 -13.76
C LEU A 7 -20.18 -15.14 -13.56
N GLU A 8 -20.56 -14.93 -12.31
CA GLU A 8 -21.80 -14.25 -11.91
C GLU A 8 -21.47 -12.98 -11.15
N SER A 9 -22.19 -11.88 -11.44
CA SER A 9 -22.15 -10.68 -10.59
C SER A 9 -23.07 -10.87 -9.40
N LYS A 10 -22.60 -10.50 -8.20
CA LYS A 10 -23.38 -10.44 -6.96
C LYS A 10 -23.61 -8.98 -6.56
N ASP A 11 -24.35 -8.75 -5.47
CA ASP A 11 -24.48 -7.41 -4.91
C ASP A 11 -23.17 -7.04 -4.19
N LEU A 12 -22.81 -5.76 -4.18
CA LEU A 12 -21.67 -5.28 -3.39
C LEU A 12 -21.96 -5.42 -1.89
N ARG A 13 -23.22 -5.27 -1.48
CA ARG A 13 -23.68 -5.44 -0.09
C ARG A 13 -23.56 -6.88 0.41
N ASP A 14 -23.38 -7.87 -0.48
CA ASP A 14 -23.06 -9.26 -0.12
C ASP A 14 -21.60 -9.40 0.39
N ALA A 15 -20.70 -8.47 0.02
CA ALA A 15 -19.31 -8.45 0.47
C ALA A 15 -19.03 -7.35 1.51
N TRP A 16 -19.60 -6.17 1.34
CA TRP A 16 -19.40 -4.99 2.19
C TRP A 16 -20.75 -4.34 2.50
N LEU A 17 -21.26 -4.53 3.72
CA LEU A 17 -22.58 -4.03 4.09
C LEU A 17 -22.58 -2.50 4.18
N HIS A 18 -21.49 -1.91 4.67
CA HIS A 18 -21.27 -0.48 4.79
C HIS A 18 -19.94 -0.03 4.16
N GLU A 19 -19.92 1.21 3.71
CA GLU A 19 -18.80 1.81 2.99
C GLU A 19 -17.63 2.10 3.93
N ALA A 20 -17.82 3.05 4.86
CA ALA A 20 -16.78 3.48 5.80
C ALA A 20 -16.26 2.37 6.75
N THR A 21 -17.11 1.42 7.17
CA THR A 21 -16.70 0.39 8.14
C THR A 21 -16.25 -0.92 7.52
N ASP A 22 -16.64 -1.21 6.27
CA ASP A 22 -16.36 -2.52 5.66
C ASP A 22 -15.58 -2.36 4.34
N PHE A 23 -16.01 -1.49 3.42
CA PHE A 23 -15.35 -1.32 2.12
C PHE A 23 -14.05 -0.51 2.20
N THR A 24 -14.04 0.68 2.83
CA THR A 24 -12.86 1.54 2.95
C THR A 24 -11.68 0.84 3.66
N PRO A 25 -11.88 0.13 4.80
CA PRO A 25 -10.80 -0.62 5.43
C PRO A 25 -10.34 -1.80 4.58
N TRP A 26 -11.27 -2.56 3.99
CA TRP A 26 -10.93 -3.68 3.11
C TRP A 26 -10.13 -3.22 1.89
N LEU A 27 -10.50 -2.10 1.26
CA LEU A 27 -9.81 -1.52 0.11
C LEU A 27 -8.39 -1.07 0.48
N THR A 28 -8.23 -0.49 1.68
CA THR A 28 -6.94 -0.11 2.24
C THR A 28 -6.02 -1.33 2.40
N ASP A 29 -6.51 -2.41 3.01
CA ASP A 29 -5.76 -3.66 3.20
C ASP A 29 -5.46 -4.40 1.88
N ASN A 30 -6.26 -4.17 0.83
CA ASN A 30 -6.18 -4.85 -0.47
C ASN A 30 -5.78 -3.92 -1.62
N MET A 31 -5.11 -2.80 -1.32
CA MET A 31 -4.76 -1.72 -2.27
C MET A 31 -3.99 -2.19 -3.52
N ALA A 32 -3.28 -3.32 -3.43
CA ALA A 32 -2.61 -3.97 -4.56
C ALA A 32 -3.57 -4.30 -5.72
N LEU A 33 -4.82 -4.69 -5.43
CA LEU A 33 -5.83 -5.00 -6.45
C LEU A 33 -6.25 -3.77 -7.25
N LEU A 34 -6.38 -2.61 -6.58
CA LEU A 34 -6.65 -1.35 -7.25
C LEU A 34 -5.43 -0.87 -8.05
N SER A 35 -4.24 -1.00 -7.46
CA SER A 35 -2.96 -0.64 -8.09
C SER A 35 -2.73 -1.36 -9.41
N GLU A 36 -3.00 -2.68 -9.44
CA GLU A 36 -2.93 -3.50 -10.66
C GLU A 36 -3.96 -3.04 -11.71
N ALA A 37 -5.19 -2.76 -11.29
CA ALA A 37 -6.27 -2.36 -12.20
C ALA A 37 -5.99 -1.02 -12.92
N ILE A 38 -5.39 -0.04 -12.23
CA ILE A 38 -5.13 1.30 -12.78
C ILE A 38 -3.70 1.49 -13.34
N ASP A 39 -2.81 0.50 -13.19
CA ASP A 39 -1.38 0.56 -13.55
C ASP A 39 -0.64 1.70 -12.82
N LEU A 40 -0.80 1.78 -11.49
CA LEU A 40 -0.17 2.78 -10.60
C LEU A 40 0.17 2.12 -9.24
N PRO A 41 1.43 2.10 -8.77
CA PRO A 41 1.77 1.38 -7.54
C PRO A 41 1.48 2.23 -6.29
N LEU A 42 0.32 1.99 -5.67
CA LEU A 42 -0.19 2.74 -4.52
C LEU A 42 0.24 2.15 -3.17
N GLU A 43 0.67 3.02 -2.25
CA GLU A 43 0.80 2.73 -0.81
C GLU A 43 -0.22 3.58 -0.04
N PRO A 44 -1.18 3.01 0.72
CA PRO A 44 -2.08 3.79 1.56
C PRO A 44 -1.33 4.53 2.67
N GLU A 45 -1.70 5.79 2.92
CA GLU A 45 -1.10 6.61 3.97
C GLU A 45 -2.06 6.88 5.13
N GLY A 46 -3.37 6.97 4.85
CA GLY A 46 -4.40 7.12 5.85
C GLY A 46 -5.81 7.06 5.27
N THR A 47 -6.78 6.81 6.14
CA THR A 47 -8.22 6.84 5.88
C THR A 47 -8.86 8.04 6.59
N GLU A 48 -10.00 8.53 6.10
CA GLU A 48 -10.73 9.68 6.68
C GLU A 48 -9.84 10.93 6.87
N VAL A 49 -8.98 11.22 5.89
CA VAL A 49 -7.96 12.28 6.00
C VAL A 49 -8.61 13.66 5.96
N SER A 50 -8.42 14.45 7.01
CA SER A 50 -9.07 15.74 7.18
C SER A 50 -8.66 16.77 6.11
N VAL A 51 -9.64 17.29 5.38
CA VAL A 51 -9.53 18.39 4.42
C VAL A 51 -10.36 19.57 4.92
N GLY A 52 -9.81 20.33 5.86
CA GLY A 52 -10.48 21.48 6.47
C GLY A 52 -11.65 21.07 7.37
N GLN A 53 -12.88 21.12 6.84
CA GLN A 53 -14.10 20.67 7.55
C GLN A 53 -14.63 19.31 7.04
N PHE A 54 -14.01 18.76 6.00
CA PHE A 54 -14.39 17.49 5.39
C PHE A 54 -13.31 16.42 5.64
N ALA A 55 -13.56 15.20 5.19
CA ALA A 55 -12.60 14.11 5.17
C ALA A 55 -12.60 13.46 3.78
N ALA A 56 -11.41 13.13 3.29
CA ALA A 56 -11.21 12.28 2.11
C ALA A 56 -11.17 10.81 2.54
N ASP A 57 -11.76 9.90 1.76
CA ASP A 57 -11.93 8.50 2.17
C ASP A 57 -10.58 7.82 2.41
N ILE A 58 -9.68 7.87 1.42
CA ILE A 58 -8.33 7.33 1.50
C ILE A 58 -7.35 8.29 0.82
N LEU A 59 -6.25 8.60 1.51
CA LEU A 59 -5.05 9.18 0.90
C LEU A 59 -4.01 8.08 0.70
N ALA A 60 -3.51 7.95 -0.52
CA ALA A 60 -2.43 7.05 -0.88
C ALA A 60 -1.25 7.83 -1.51
N ARG A 61 -0.12 7.14 -1.70
CA ARG A 61 1.06 7.68 -2.38
C ARG A 61 1.45 6.76 -3.54
N ASN A 62 1.75 7.35 -4.69
CA ASN A 62 2.44 6.65 -5.77
C ASN A 62 3.87 6.36 -5.33
N THR A 63 4.26 5.08 -5.26
CA THR A 63 5.60 4.69 -4.78
C THR A 63 6.72 4.91 -5.80
N ASP A 64 6.39 5.17 -7.08
CA ASP A 64 7.38 5.41 -8.14
C ASP A 64 8.04 6.80 -8.06
N ASP A 65 7.23 7.84 -7.82
CA ASP A 65 7.64 9.26 -7.80
C ASP A 65 7.33 9.99 -6.48
N GLY A 66 6.54 9.38 -5.59
CA GLY A 66 6.15 9.96 -4.31
C GLY A 66 4.94 10.90 -4.38
N SER A 67 4.25 11.02 -5.50
CA SER A 67 3.07 11.89 -5.65
C SER A 67 1.87 11.41 -4.80
N ALA A 68 1.06 12.35 -4.32
CA ALA A 68 -0.15 12.05 -3.54
C ALA A 68 -1.30 11.64 -4.46
N VAL A 69 -2.06 10.62 -4.04
CA VAL A 69 -3.21 10.05 -4.75
C VAL A 69 -4.43 10.08 -3.84
N LEU A 70 -5.43 10.86 -4.23
CA LEU A 70 -6.74 10.85 -3.59
C LEU A 70 -7.56 9.65 -4.08
N ILE A 71 -8.20 8.93 -3.18
CA ILE A 71 -9.14 7.86 -3.53
C ILE A 71 -10.44 8.13 -2.79
N GLU A 72 -11.54 8.23 -3.54
CA GLU A 72 -12.91 8.43 -3.02
C GLU A 72 -13.72 7.20 -3.46
N ASN A 73 -14.33 6.49 -2.51
CA ASN A 73 -14.87 5.15 -2.75
C ASN A 73 -16.33 5.00 -2.30
N GLN A 74 -17.22 4.74 -3.25
CA GLN A 74 -18.65 4.62 -2.99
C GLN A 74 -19.25 3.28 -3.45
N LEU A 75 -20.10 2.69 -2.60
CA LEU A 75 -20.89 1.50 -2.90
C LEU A 75 -22.19 1.83 -3.65
N GLU A 76 -22.52 3.11 -3.82
CA GLU A 76 -23.65 3.61 -4.62
C GLU A 76 -23.21 4.15 -6.01
N PRO A 77 -24.14 4.47 -6.93
CA PRO A 77 -23.78 5.03 -8.23
C PRO A 77 -23.15 6.41 -8.07
N SER A 78 -22.18 6.72 -8.94
CA SER A 78 -21.50 8.03 -8.99
C SER A 78 -22.48 9.19 -8.86
N ASP A 79 -22.22 10.14 -7.98
CA ASP A 79 -23.07 11.32 -7.78
C ASP A 79 -22.30 12.66 -7.86
N HIS A 80 -23.06 13.77 -7.85
CA HIS A 80 -22.49 15.11 -7.85
C HIS A 80 -21.82 15.51 -6.53
N THR A 81 -22.11 14.81 -5.43
CA THR A 81 -21.54 15.07 -4.10
C THR A 81 -20.07 14.68 -4.10
N HIS A 82 -19.77 13.44 -4.48
CA HIS A 82 -18.41 12.90 -4.57
C HIS A 82 -17.60 13.63 -5.64
N LEU A 83 -18.20 13.98 -6.80
CA LEU A 83 -17.51 14.82 -7.79
C LEU A 83 -17.16 16.22 -7.22
N GLY A 84 -18.05 16.82 -6.42
CA GLY A 84 -17.78 18.08 -5.73
C GLY A 84 -16.69 17.95 -4.66
N GLN A 85 -16.69 16.84 -3.90
CA GLN A 85 -15.65 16.50 -2.93
C GLN A 85 -14.29 16.37 -3.60
N ILE A 86 -14.16 15.54 -4.63
CA ILE A 86 -12.95 15.35 -5.45
C ILE A 86 -12.34 16.69 -5.87
N LEU A 87 -13.14 17.56 -6.47
CA LEU A 87 -12.68 18.87 -6.95
C LEU A 87 -12.26 19.81 -5.81
N THR A 88 -12.87 19.67 -4.64
CA THR A 88 -12.51 20.45 -3.44
C THR A 88 -11.24 19.93 -2.79
N TYR A 89 -11.08 18.60 -2.72
CA TYR A 89 -9.97 17.94 -2.02
C TYR A 89 -8.67 18.01 -2.80
N LEU A 90 -8.73 17.99 -4.14
CA LEU A 90 -7.59 18.27 -5.02
C LEU A 90 -6.85 19.56 -4.67
N ALA A 91 -7.60 20.62 -4.32
CA ALA A 91 -7.01 21.90 -3.93
C ALA A 91 -6.41 21.91 -2.50
N GLY A 92 -6.81 20.96 -1.65
CA GLY A 92 -6.40 20.90 -0.24
C GLY A 92 -5.31 19.87 0.06
N LEU A 93 -5.17 18.81 -0.75
CA LEU A 93 -4.27 17.68 -0.50
C LEU A 93 -3.00 17.65 -1.37
N ASP A 94 -2.84 18.59 -2.31
CA ASP A 94 -1.78 18.56 -3.35
C ASP A 94 -1.73 17.22 -4.12
N ALA A 95 -2.90 16.58 -4.25
CA ALA A 95 -3.05 15.30 -4.93
C ALA A 95 -2.87 15.47 -6.43
N GLN A 96 -2.01 14.64 -7.02
CA GLN A 96 -1.71 14.66 -8.46
C GLN A 96 -2.50 13.58 -9.21
N ALA A 97 -2.98 12.56 -8.52
CA ALA A 97 -3.94 11.61 -9.09
C ALA A 97 -5.20 11.50 -8.23
N VAL A 98 -6.33 11.20 -8.86
CA VAL A 98 -7.62 10.89 -8.21
C VAL A 98 -8.15 9.57 -8.75
N VAL A 99 -8.52 8.65 -7.86
CA VAL A 99 -9.23 7.42 -8.18
C VAL A 99 -10.62 7.47 -7.58
N TRP A 100 -11.63 7.71 -8.42
CA TRP A 100 -13.03 7.64 -8.00
C TRP A 100 -13.54 6.22 -8.25
N ILE A 101 -13.98 5.55 -7.19
CA ILE A 101 -14.50 4.18 -7.22
C ILE A 101 -16.01 4.22 -6.97
N ALA A 102 -16.81 3.60 -7.84
CA ALA A 102 -18.26 3.51 -7.68
C ALA A 102 -18.84 2.18 -8.15
N ARG A 103 -20.02 1.77 -7.67
CA ARG A 103 -20.68 0.54 -8.20
C ARG A 103 -21.12 0.64 -9.65
N HIS A 104 -21.37 1.87 -10.09
CA HIS A 104 -21.79 2.23 -11.44
C HIS A 104 -21.48 3.71 -11.66
N PHE A 105 -21.14 4.07 -12.90
CA PHE A 105 -20.92 5.44 -13.31
C PHE A 105 -21.99 5.91 -14.29
N GLU A 106 -22.59 7.05 -13.98
CA GLU A 106 -23.44 7.80 -14.90
C GLU A 106 -22.59 8.39 -16.04
N GLU A 107 -23.13 8.42 -17.26
CA GLU A 107 -22.42 8.89 -18.46
C GLU A 107 -21.93 10.34 -18.31
N ALA A 108 -22.68 11.18 -17.58
CA ALA A 108 -22.29 12.55 -17.26
C ALA A 108 -21.04 12.63 -16.37
N HIS A 109 -20.85 11.69 -15.44
CA HIS A 109 -19.68 11.64 -14.57
C HIS A 109 -18.45 11.09 -15.27
N LEU A 110 -18.60 10.07 -16.13
CA LEU A 110 -17.52 9.63 -17.03
C LEU A 110 -17.10 10.77 -17.96
N SER A 111 -18.06 11.51 -18.52
CA SER A 111 -17.79 12.68 -19.35
C SER A 111 -17.06 13.79 -18.58
N ALA A 112 -17.39 14.01 -17.31
CA ALA A 112 -16.68 14.96 -16.46
C ALA A 112 -15.24 14.53 -16.15
N VAL A 113 -15.02 13.25 -15.80
CA VAL A 113 -13.68 12.67 -15.57
C VAL A 113 -12.83 12.73 -16.84
N ARG A 114 -13.42 12.42 -18.00
CA ARG A 114 -12.75 12.56 -19.30
C ARG A 114 -12.40 14.01 -19.61
N TRP A 115 -13.33 14.94 -19.39
CA TRP A 115 -13.09 16.37 -19.58
C TRP A 115 -11.95 16.88 -18.69
N LEU A 116 -11.89 16.44 -17.42
CA LEU A 116 -10.78 16.77 -16.52
C LEU A 116 -9.45 16.26 -17.10
N ASN A 117 -9.37 14.98 -17.48
CA ASN A 117 -8.19 14.38 -18.13
C ASN A 117 -7.77 15.06 -19.46
N GLU A 118 -8.69 15.73 -20.15
CA GLU A 118 -8.40 16.47 -21.40
C GLU A 118 -8.03 17.94 -21.18
N ASN A 119 -8.39 18.53 -20.03
CA ASN A 119 -8.29 19.98 -19.77
C ASN A 119 -7.42 20.35 -18.56
N THR A 120 -6.94 19.37 -17.78
CA THR A 120 -5.87 19.58 -16.79
C THR A 120 -4.49 19.31 -17.38
N ALA A 121 -3.47 19.98 -16.87
CA ALA A 121 -2.08 19.76 -17.26
C ALA A 121 -1.45 18.62 -16.46
N ASP A 122 -0.38 18.03 -17.00
CA ASP A 122 0.51 17.14 -16.25
C ASP A 122 0.98 17.85 -14.95
N PRO A 123 1.00 17.18 -13.78
CA PRO A 123 0.88 15.74 -13.57
C PRO A 123 -0.55 15.20 -13.31
N PHE A 124 -1.61 16.01 -13.47
CA PHE A 124 -2.95 15.61 -13.02
C PHE A 124 -3.52 14.40 -13.78
N ALA A 125 -3.98 13.38 -13.04
CA ALA A 125 -4.56 12.15 -13.57
C ALA A 125 -5.86 11.75 -12.86
N PHE A 126 -6.94 11.49 -13.60
CA PHE A 126 -8.24 11.13 -13.05
C PHE A 126 -8.70 9.76 -13.54
N PHE A 127 -9.11 8.89 -12.62
CA PHE A 127 -9.58 7.55 -12.91
C PHE A 127 -11.03 7.39 -12.44
N ALA A 128 -11.88 6.83 -13.30
CA ALA A 128 -13.20 6.32 -12.92
C ALA A 128 -13.14 4.79 -12.92
N VAL A 129 -13.31 4.17 -11.77
CA VAL A 129 -13.14 2.73 -11.56
C VAL A 129 -14.44 2.13 -11.06
N GLN A 130 -15.07 1.28 -11.87
CA GLN A 130 -16.26 0.56 -11.44
C GLN A 130 -15.85 -0.65 -10.59
N VAL A 131 -16.33 -0.71 -9.34
CA VAL A 131 -16.18 -1.89 -8.48
C VAL A 131 -17.36 -2.84 -8.69
N LYS A 132 -17.06 -4.15 -8.74
CA LYS A 132 -18.02 -5.25 -8.80
C LYS A 132 -17.61 -6.34 -7.82
N VAL A 133 -18.57 -7.15 -7.41
CA VAL A 133 -18.32 -8.44 -6.74
C VAL A 133 -18.80 -9.55 -7.65
N VAL A 134 -17.97 -10.57 -7.83
CA VAL A 134 -18.22 -11.70 -8.71
C VAL A 134 -17.96 -13.04 -8.02
N GLN A 135 -18.58 -14.10 -8.52
CA GLN A 135 -18.45 -15.47 -8.01
C GLN A 135 -18.43 -16.48 -9.17
N ILE A 136 -17.80 -17.64 -8.99
CA ILE A 136 -17.90 -18.78 -9.91
C ILE A 136 -18.38 -20.00 -9.11
N GLY A 137 -19.63 -20.42 -9.34
CA GLY A 137 -20.27 -21.45 -8.52
C GLY A 137 -20.26 -21.05 -7.04
N ASP A 138 -19.85 -21.98 -6.17
CA ASP A 138 -19.77 -21.76 -4.72
C ASP A 138 -18.37 -21.24 -4.26
N SER A 139 -17.61 -20.56 -5.13
CA SER A 139 -16.33 -19.94 -4.74
C SER A 139 -16.54 -18.85 -3.66
N PRO A 140 -15.50 -18.43 -2.93
CA PRO A 140 -15.53 -17.14 -2.25
C PRO A 140 -15.92 -16.00 -3.22
N LEU A 141 -16.52 -14.95 -2.68
CA LEU A 141 -16.76 -13.70 -3.41
C LEU A 141 -15.43 -13.07 -3.78
N ALA A 142 -15.30 -12.61 -5.02
CA ALA A 142 -14.11 -11.95 -5.53
C ALA A 142 -14.43 -10.49 -5.93
N PRO A 143 -13.60 -9.51 -5.51
CA PRO A 143 -13.69 -8.15 -6.01
C PRO A 143 -13.23 -8.09 -7.48
N LEU A 144 -13.76 -7.15 -8.24
CA LEU A 144 -13.29 -6.81 -9.58
C LEU A 144 -13.34 -5.30 -9.78
N PHE A 145 -12.23 -4.71 -10.21
CA PHE A 145 -12.11 -3.31 -10.56
C PHE A 145 -12.01 -3.15 -12.08
N GLU A 146 -12.93 -2.41 -12.69
CA GLU A 146 -12.94 -2.10 -14.12
C GLU A 146 -12.70 -0.60 -14.32
N VAL A 147 -11.57 -0.24 -14.93
CA VAL A 147 -11.26 1.17 -15.25
C VAL A 147 -12.08 1.61 -16.46
N LEU A 148 -13.03 2.51 -16.23
CA LEU A 148 -13.91 3.06 -17.26
C LEU A 148 -13.31 4.29 -17.95
N GLU A 149 -12.68 5.18 -17.17
CA GLU A 149 -11.94 6.33 -17.68
C GLU A 149 -10.57 6.42 -17.00
N LYS A 150 -9.57 6.84 -17.77
CA LYS A 150 -8.20 7.15 -17.34
C LYS A 150 -7.58 8.18 -18.29
N PRO A 151 -6.46 8.85 -17.96
CA PRO A 151 -5.86 9.83 -18.86
C PRO A 151 -5.50 9.22 -20.23
N SER A 152 -5.84 9.91 -21.33
CA SER A 152 -5.57 9.41 -22.70
C SER A 152 -4.07 9.30 -23.05
N ARG A 153 -3.23 9.95 -22.25
CA ARG A 153 -1.77 9.84 -22.29
C ARG A 153 -1.19 8.90 -21.23
N TRP A 154 -1.98 8.35 -20.30
CA TRP A 154 -1.51 7.49 -19.20
C TRP A 154 -0.51 6.43 -19.70
N ASP A 155 -0.93 5.60 -20.64
CA ASP A 155 -0.11 4.53 -21.23
C ASP A 155 1.15 5.03 -21.98
N ARG A 156 1.23 6.33 -22.30
CA ARG A 156 2.36 6.98 -22.99
C ARG A 156 3.26 7.78 -22.06
N GLN A 157 2.69 8.29 -20.96
CA GLN A 157 3.33 9.14 -19.97
C GLN A 157 3.93 8.28 -18.86
N LEU A 158 3.23 7.22 -18.44
CA LEU A 158 3.85 6.03 -17.84
C LEU A 158 5.02 5.61 -18.72
N ARG A 159 4.83 5.36 -20.03
CA ARG A 159 5.95 4.98 -20.93
C ARG A 159 7.03 6.04 -21.10
N ALA A 160 6.84 7.33 -20.81
CA ALA A 160 7.90 8.34 -20.94
C ALA A 160 8.67 8.55 -19.62
N VAL A 161 7.93 8.65 -18.51
CA VAL A 161 8.47 8.64 -17.14
C VAL A 161 9.16 7.31 -16.82
N SER A 162 8.77 6.24 -17.53
CA SER A 162 9.48 4.97 -17.48
C SER A 162 10.37 4.69 -18.69
N GLU A 163 10.29 5.26 -19.89
CA GLU A 163 11.43 5.16 -20.84
C GLU A 163 12.67 5.93 -20.34
N SER A 164 12.58 6.55 -19.16
CA SER A 164 13.67 6.89 -18.22
C SER A 164 13.80 6.03 -16.93
N ASN A 165 12.75 5.34 -16.44
CA ASN A 165 12.74 4.52 -15.20
C ASN A 165 12.34 3.00 -15.33
N ARG A 166 11.93 2.46 -16.50
CA ARG A 166 11.27 1.13 -16.73
C ARG A 166 12.23 -0.02 -16.54
N THR A 167 13.45 0.15 -17.03
CA THR A 167 14.55 -0.77 -16.76
C THR A 167 14.79 -0.92 -15.27
N GLY A 168 14.48 0.12 -14.47
CA GLY A 168 14.50 0.07 -13.01
C GLY A 168 13.23 -0.49 -12.38
N LEU A 169 12.04 0.04 -12.68
CA LEU A 169 10.83 -0.14 -11.86
C LEU A 169 10.06 -1.44 -12.10
N THR A 170 9.84 -1.89 -13.34
CA THR A 170 9.25 -3.23 -13.55
C THR A 170 10.23 -4.31 -13.09
N GLN A 171 11.54 -4.11 -13.32
CA GLN A 171 12.58 -4.96 -12.73
C GLN A 171 12.53 -4.90 -11.19
N SER A 172 12.21 -3.74 -10.58
CA SER A 172 12.12 -3.58 -9.12
C SER A 172 10.92 -4.30 -8.50
N GLY A 173 9.72 -4.19 -9.09
CA GLY A 173 8.54 -4.92 -8.63
C GLY A 173 8.70 -6.43 -8.79
N GLU A 174 9.25 -6.87 -9.93
CA GLU A 174 9.63 -8.28 -10.16
C GLU A 174 10.71 -8.75 -9.15
N LEU A 175 11.74 -7.93 -8.88
CA LEU A 175 12.79 -8.24 -7.90
C LEU A 175 12.26 -8.30 -6.47
N HIS A 176 11.35 -7.41 -6.07
CA HIS A 176 10.70 -7.45 -4.77
C HIS A 176 9.89 -8.75 -4.62
N CYS A 177 8.99 -9.05 -5.56
CA CYS A 177 8.21 -10.28 -5.55
C CYS A 177 9.11 -11.53 -5.54
N ALA A 178 10.13 -11.56 -6.39
CA ALA A 178 11.04 -12.70 -6.51
C ALA A 178 11.97 -12.86 -5.29
N PHE A 179 12.45 -11.78 -4.68
CA PHE A 179 13.22 -11.84 -3.43
C PHE A 179 12.36 -12.34 -2.29
N TRP A 180 11.15 -11.82 -2.12
CA TRP A 180 10.27 -12.26 -1.04
C TRP A 180 9.82 -13.70 -1.21
N LYS A 181 9.62 -14.16 -2.46
CA LYS A 181 9.43 -15.57 -2.77
C LYS A 181 10.63 -16.42 -2.36
N TYR A 182 11.83 -15.98 -2.67
CA TYR A 182 13.05 -16.65 -2.23
C TYR A 182 13.17 -16.68 -0.70
N TYR A 183 12.87 -15.57 -0.02
CA TYR A 183 12.84 -15.48 1.43
C TYR A 183 11.88 -16.50 2.04
N ALA A 184 10.62 -16.55 1.57
CA ALA A 184 9.60 -17.45 2.12
C ALA A 184 9.89 -18.93 1.82
N GLU A 185 10.53 -19.24 0.68
CA GLU A 185 11.01 -20.59 0.36
C GLU A 185 12.19 -21.02 1.25
N ARG A 186 13.04 -20.08 1.66
CA ARG A 186 14.21 -20.32 2.52
C ARG A 186 13.87 -20.38 4.01
N HIS A 187 13.01 -19.47 4.48
CA HIS A 187 12.62 -19.26 5.88
C HIS A 187 11.09 -19.41 6.05
N PRO A 188 10.53 -20.62 5.83
CA PRO A 188 9.08 -20.83 5.82
C PRO A 188 8.41 -20.56 7.17
N ASP A 189 9.15 -20.71 8.28
CA ASP A 189 8.64 -20.51 9.64
C ASP A 189 8.35 -19.04 9.97
N ASP A 190 8.79 -18.09 9.13
CA ASP A 190 8.49 -16.66 9.32
C ASP A 190 7.05 -16.26 8.99
N GLY A 191 6.30 -17.14 8.33
CA GLY A 191 4.87 -16.94 8.05
C GLY A 191 4.58 -15.93 6.94
N ILE A 192 5.58 -15.53 6.15
CA ILE A 192 5.40 -14.62 5.01
C ILE A 192 4.53 -15.28 3.93
N ARG A 193 3.37 -14.66 3.65
CA ARG A 193 2.45 -15.06 2.57
C ARG A 193 2.49 -14.02 1.46
N ILE A 194 2.87 -14.45 0.27
CA ILE A 194 3.08 -13.56 -0.86
C ILE A 194 1.82 -13.56 -1.73
N GLY A 195 1.05 -12.48 -1.64
CA GLY A 195 -0.02 -12.20 -2.60
C GLY A 195 0.51 -11.52 -3.86
N TYR A 196 1.29 -10.44 -3.68
CA TYR A 196 1.66 -9.49 -4.73
C TYR A 196 3.05 -8.88 -4.49
N ALA A 197 3.51 -7.99 -5.37
CA ALA A 197 4.82 -7.33 -5.29
C ALA A 197 4.87 -6.27 -4.17
N GLN A 198 5.29 -6.67 -2.96
CA GLN A 198 5.40 -5.79 -1.79
C GLN A 198 6.87 -5.41 -1.51
N HIS A 199 7.13 -4.15 -1.14
CA HIS A 199 8.44 -3.66 -0.70
C HIS A 199 8.72 -3.88 0.79
N HIS A 200 7.69 -4.28 1.56
CA HIS A 200 7.76 -4.49 3.00
C HIS A 200 6.91 -5.69 3.43
N PHE A 201 7.22 -6.27 4.59
CA PHE A 201 6.38 -7.25 5.27
C PHE A 201 6.16 -6.86 6.73
N TRP A 202 4.92 -6.98 7.19
CA TRP A 202 4.50 -6.63 8.54
C TRP A 202 4.20 -7.88 9.36
N HIS A 203 4.68 -7.88 10.61
CA HIS A 203 4.39 -8.91 11.60
C HIS A 203 3.88 -8.22 12.87
N SER A 204 2.57 -8.33 13.13
CA SER A 204 1.95 -7.82 14.34
C SER A 204 2.40 -8.60 15.57
N VAL A 205 2.72 -7.88 16.65
CA VAL A 205 3.04 -8.42 17.96
C VAL A 205 2.05 -7.83 18.97
N GLU A 206 0.89 -8.48 19.08
CA GLU A 206 -0.26 -8.01 19.86
C GLU A 206 0.09 -7.71 21.32
N SER A 207 0.92 -8.55 21.94
CA SER A 207 1.38 -8.39 23.34
C SER A 207 2.11 -7.07 23.60
N ALA A 208 2.79 -6.54 22.59
CA ALA A 208 3.53 -5.28 22.66
C ALA A 208 2.79 -4.11 21.99
N ARG A 209 1.63 -4.36 21.35
CA ARG A 209 0.90 -3.40 20.48
C ARG A 209 1.78 -2.78 19.38
N LEU A 210 2.74 -3.55 18.87
CA LEU A 210 3.69 -3.09 17.85
C LEU A 210 3.63 -3.96 16.61
N VAL A 211 4.01 -3.39 15.47
CA VAL A 211 4.20 -4.11 14.22
C VAL A 211 5.67 -4.05 13.84
N ILE A 212 6.29 -5.21 13.64
CA ILE A 212 7.63 -5.35 13.08
C ILE A 212 7.50 -5.22 11.56
N SER A 213 8.18 -4.25 10.96
CA SER A 213 8.18 -4.00 9.52
C SER A 213 9.55 -4.27 8.93
N GLN A 214 9.69 -5.36 8.17
CA GLN A 214 10.84 -5.59 7.29
C GLN A 214 10.68 -4.78 6.00
N TYR A 215 11.78 -4.31 5.39
CA TYR A 215 11.75 -3.57 4.12
C TYR A 215 12.95 -3.82 3.20
N LEU A 216 12.72 -3.65 1.90
CA LEU A 216 13.74 -3.59 0.85
C LEU A 216 13.80 -2.18 0.26
N MET A 217 15.00 -1.71 -0.11
CA MET A 217 15.17 -0.45 -0.82
C MET A 217 16.23 -0.59 -1.91
N LEU A 218 15.79 -0.94 -3.13
CA LEU A 218 16.67 -1.18 -4.28
C LEU A 218 17.54 0.04 -4.66
N LYS A 219 16.94 1.22 -4.85
CA LYS A 219 17.69 2.47 -5.14
C LYS A 219 18.71 2.83 -4.05
N GLY A 220 18.41 2.50 -2.79
CA GLY A 220 19.29 2.72 -1.64
C GLY A 220 20.27 1.59 -1.35
N ARG A 221 20.21 0.47 -2.09
CA ARG A 221 20.98 -0.76 -1.87
C ARG A 221 21.03 -1.16 -0.40
N LYS A 222 19.87 -1.19 0.24
CA LYS A 222 19.73 -1.58 1.65
C LYS A 222 18.48 -2.41 1.89
N ILE A 223 18.58 -3.23 2.92
CA ILE A 223 17.46 -3.89 3.58
C ILE A 223 17.39 -3.39 5.02
N GLY A 224 16.25 -3.53 5.67
CA GLY A 224 16.14 -3.17 7.08
C GLY A 224 14.87 -3.68 7.73
N ILE A 225 14.77 -3.37 9.01
CA ILE A 225 13.69 -3.78 9.90
C ILE A 225 13.50 -2.71 10.96
N PHE A 226 12.25 -2.40 11.30
CA PHE A 226 11.91 -1.39 12.30
C PHE A 226 10.57 -1.70 12.98
N LEU A 227 10.28 -0.97 14.06
CA LEU A 227 9.01 -1.00 14.77
C LEU A 227 8.15 0.21 14.41
N ARG A 228 6.85 -0.04 14.25
CA ARG A 228 5.81 0.98 14.11
C ARG A 228 4.59 0.60 14.95
N GLY A 229 3.70 1.57 15.15
CA GLY A 229 2.36 1.32 15.70
C GLY A 229 1.46 0.59 14.70
N ASN A 230 0.28 0.21 15.15
CA ASN A 230 -0.76 -0.37 14.31
C ASN A 230 -1.27 0.67 13.29
N MET A 231 -2.18 0.28 12.39
CA MET A 231 -2.75 1.23 11.44
C MET A 231 -3.52 2.34 12.19
N GLY A 232 -3.31 3.61 11.78
CA GLY A 232 -3.90 4.77 12.44
C GLY A 232 -3.26 5.21 13.76
N GLU A 233 -2.32 4.44 14.34
CA GLU A 233 -1.60 4.86 15.55
C GLU A 233 -0.41 5.78 15.22
N SER A 234 -0.23 6.85 16.01
CA SER A 234 0.88 7.79 15.80
C SER A 234 2.23 7.18 16.22
N ASN A 235 3.33 7.68 15.65
CA ASN A 235 4.67 7.22 16.01
C ASN A 235 5.01 7.45 17.50
N THR A 236 4.33 8.40 18.16
CA THR A 236 4.45 8.60 19.61
C THR A 236 3.93 7.41 20.40
N VAL A 237 2.78 6.84 20.01
CA VAL A 237 2.22 5.62 20.64
C VAL A 237 3.14 4.42 20.40
N ALA A 238 3.73 4.32 19.20
CA ALA A 238 4.72 3.30 18.88
C ALA A 238 5.97 3.42 19.77
N LEU A 239 6.49 4.64 19.94
CA LEU A 239 7.65 4.92 20.78
C LEU A 239 7.38 4.59 22.25
N GLU A 240 6.24 5.02 22.79
CA GLU A 240 5.82 4.68 24.16
C GLU A 240 5.68 3.17 24.38
N SER A 241 5.12 2.45 23.41
CA SER A 241 4.99 0.98 23.46
C SER A 241 6.33 0.25 23.35
N ALA A 242 7.31 0.85 22.66
CA ALA A 242 8.66 0.29 22.50
C ALA A 242 9.62 0.59 23.67
N ARG A 243 9.38 1.65 24.47
CA ARG A 243 10.24 2.06 25.59
C ARG A 243 10.60 0.95 26.58
N PRO A 244 9.70 0.05 27.03
CA PRO A 244 10.05 -1.03 27.94
C PRO A 244 11.16 -1.95 27.40
N TYR A 245 11.27 -2.04 26.08
CA TYR A 245 12.22 -2.89 25.37
C TYR A 245 13.51 -2.17 24.96
N GLU A 246 13.65 -0.86 25.21
CA GLU A 246 14.75 -0.03 24.69
C GLU A 246 16.14 -0.64 24.97
N THR A 247 16.40 -1.04 26.22
CA THR A 247 17.70 -1.64 26.60
C THR A 247 17.99 -2.94 25.83
N ALA A 248 16.98 -3.79 25.60
CA ALA A 248 17.15 -5.03 24.85
C ALA A 248 17.33 -4.75 23.35
N LEU A 249 16.55 -3.83 22.78
CA LEU A 249 16.68 -3.41 21.37
C LEU A 249 18.06 -2.79 21.11
N ARG A 250 18.54 -1.88 21.96
CA ARG A 250 19.88 -1.30 21.83
C ARG A 250 20.98 -2.35 21.92
N ASN A 251 20.93 -3.25 22.91
CA ASN A 251 21.99 -4.25 23.13
C ASN A 251 22.00 -5.42 22.13
N GLU A 252 20.82 -5.91 21.73
CA GLU A 252 20.69 -7.18 20.98
C GLU A 252 20.42 -6.99 19.48
N VAL A 253 19.79 -5.87 19.09
CA VAL A 253 19.67 -5.46 17.68
C VAL A 253 20.85 -4.55 17.27
N GLY A 254 21.52 -3.94 18.25
CA GLY A 254 22.57 -2.94 18.00
C GLY A 254 21.99 -1.61 17.55
N VAL A 255 20.93 -1.10 18.20
CA VAL A 255 20.37 0.23 17.91
C VAL A 255 21.23 1.29 18.62
N ASP A 256 22.27 1.74 17.93
CA ASP A 256 23.42 2.42 18.55
C ASP A 256 23.27 3.94 18.62
N SER A 257 22.44 4.53 17.74
CA SER A 257 22.20 5.98 17.67
C SER A 257 20.75 6.35 17.98
N ASP A 258 20.50 7.64 18.24
CA ASP A 258 19.14 8.14 18.41
C ASP A 258 18.36 8.19 17.08
N GLU A 259 19.06 8.30 15.94
CA GLU A 259 18.47 8.22 14.60
C GLU A 259 18.01 6.80 14.23
N GLU A 260 18.73 5.78 14.72
CA GLU A 260 18.27 4.38 14.68
C GLU A 260 17.16 4.12 15.71
N TRP A 261 17.22 4.75 16.89
CA TRP A 261 16.20 4.58 17.93
C TRP A 261 14.85 5.19 17.57
N VAL A 262 14.82 6.39 17.00
CA VAL A 262 13.57 7.03 16.55
C VAL A 262 13.81 7.93 15.34
N GLY A 263 13.07 7.66 14.27
CA GLY A 263 12.96 8.58 13.14
C GLY A 263 11.59 9.24 13.11
N VAL A 264 11.59 10.56 12.89
CA VAL A 264 10.37 11.36 12.73
C VAL A 264 10.48 12.13 11.42
N ASN A 265 9.63 11.77 10.46
CA ASN A 265 9.20 12.63 9.36
C ASN A 265 7.80 13.16 9.73
N GLU A 266 7.42 14.33 9.22
CA GLU A 266 6.15 15.02 9.52
C GLU A 266 4.88 14.19 9.28
N THR A 267 4.95 13.11 8.49
CA THR A 267 3.83 12.20 8.16
C THR A 267 4.12 10.71 8.43
N LYS A 268 5.38 10.27 8.58
CA LYS A 268 5.76 8.86 8.84
C LYS A 268 6.92 8.77 9.82
N GLY A 269 6.92 7.75 10.68
CA GLY A 269 7.98 7.54 11.65
C GLY A 269 8.26 6.06 11.92
N TRP A 270 9.41 5.81 12.55
CA TRP A 270 9.85 4.48 12.97
C TRP A 270 10.49 4.54 14.35
N VAL A 271 10.55 3.38 15.00
CA VAL A 271 11.24 3.15 16.26
C VAL A 271 12.16 1.94 16.09
N ALA A 272 13.35 1.99 16.69
CA ALA A 272 14.36 0.93 16.63
C ALA A 272 14.55 0.37 15.20
N ASN A 273 14.93 1.22 14.24
CA ASN A 273 15.29 0.80 12.90
C ASN A 273 16.73 0.29 12.87
N LYS A 274 16.94 -0.93 12.38
CA LYS A 274 18.25 -1.40 11.94
C LYS A 274 18.24 -1.68 10.44
N SER A 275 19.35 -1.39 9.77
CA SER A 275 19.48 -1.59 8.33
C SER A 275 20.88 -2.09 7.96
N ARG A 276 20.97 -2.77 6.81
CA ARG A 276 22.21 -3.28 6.25
C ARG A 276 22.33 -2.85 4.80
N ALA A 277 23.47 -2.26 4.45
CA ALA A 277 23.82 -1.98 3.06
C ALA A 277 24.12 -3.30 2.33
N ILE A 278 23.28 -3.65 1.36
CA ILE A 278 23.36 -4.86 0.53
C ILE A 278 22.48 -4.68 -0.72
N ASP A 279 23.02 -5.02 -1.88
CA ASP A 279 22.32 -4.84 -3.16
C ASP A 279 21.51 -6.11 -3.50
N VAL A 280 20.22 -6.10 -3.18
CA VAL A 280 19.30 -7.22 -3.49
C VAL A 280 18.86 -7.28 -4.96
N SER A 281 19.33 -6.36 -5.83
CA SER A 281 19.21 -6.55 -7.28
C SER A 281 20.19 -7.61 -7.82
N ASP A 282 21.28 -7.87 -7.09
CA ASP A 282 22.18 -8.99 -7.35
C ASP A 282 21.75 -10.24 -6.55
N LYS A 283 21.42 -11.30 -7.28
CA LYS A 283 20.98 -12.58 -6.71
C LYS A 283 22.06 -13.28 -5.89
N ALA A 284 23.35 -12.97 -6.09
CA ALA A 284 24.42 -13.50 -5.25
C ALA A 284 24.32 -13.03 -3.78
N ASN A 285 23.63 -11.91 -3.52
CA ASN A 285 23.43 -11.37 -2.18
C ASN A 285 22.19 -11.93 -1.47
N TRP A 286 21.34 -12.71 -2.14
CA TRP A 286 20.01 -13.09 -1.62
C TRP A 286 20.09 -13.96 -0.36
N ASP A 287 21.02 -14.90 -0.27
CA ASP A 287 21.30 -15.66 0.95
C ASP A 287 21.57 -14.73 2.15
N ALA A 288 22.59 -13.87 2.00
CA ALA A 288 23.05 -12.98 3.06
C ALA A 288 22.04 -11.90 3.44
N ALA A 289 21.15 -11.53 2.52
CA ALA A 289 20.04 -10.59 2.77
C ALA A 289 18.87 -11.27 3.50
N ALA A 290 18.46 -12.46 3.04
CA ALA A 290 17.35 -13.20 3.64
C ALA A 290 17.70 -13.69 5.05
N ASP A 291 18.90 -14.26 5.24
CA ASP A 291 19.37 -14.73 6.56
C ASP A 291 19.46 -13.59 7.57
N TRP A 292 19.87 -12.39 7.14
CA TRP A 292 19.95 -11.21 8.01
C TRP A 292 18.56 -10.71 8.43
N LEU A 293 17.62 -10.63 7.48
CA LEU A 293 16.23 -10.23 7.77
C LEU A 293 15.53 -11.23 8.71
N HIS A 294 15.77 -12.52 8.51
CA HIS A 294 15.28 -13.61 9.35
C HIS A 294 15.85 -13.54 10.77
N GLU A 295 17.18 -13.47 10.90
CA GLU A 295 17.88 -13.32 12.19
C GLU A 295 17.32 -12.13 12.98
N HIS A 296 17.20 -10.97 12.34
CA HIS A 296 16.71 -9.77 13.02
C HIS A 296 15.22 -9.89 13.35
N LEU A 297 14.37 -10.41 12.47
CA LEU A 297 12.96 -10.65 12.78
C LEU A 297 12.78 -11.54 14.03
N HIS A 298 13.59 -12.59 14.16
CA HIS A 298 13.58 -13.43 15.37
C HIS A 298 14.14 -12.73 16.61
N ILE A 299 15.14 -11.86 16.50
CA ILE A 299 15.61 -11.03 17.62
C ILE A 299 14.48 -10.09 18.08
N TYR A 300 13.84 -9.34 17.19
CA TYR A 300 12.74 -8.44 17.55
C TYR A 300 11.54 -9.21 18.14
N ARG A 301 11.12 -10.33 17.54
CA ARG A 301 10.06 -11.19 18.08
C ARG A 301 10.39 -11.69 19.48
N ARG A 302 11.62 -12.16 19.73
CA ARG A 302 12.07 -12.64 21.05
C ARG A 302 12.11 -11.51 22.09
N ILE A 303 12.47 -10.29 21.70
CA ILE A 303 12.46 -9.14 22.59
C ILE A 303 11.02 -8.76 22.95
N LEU A 304 10.14 -8.60 21.97
CA LEU A 304 8.74 -8.20 22.18
C LEU A 304 7.83 -9.30 22.76
N ALA A 305 8.29 -10.55 22.78
CA ALA A 305 7.63 -11.66 23.48
C ALA A 305 8.00 -11.74 24.98
N GLN A 306 8.99 -10.98 25.44
CA GLN A 306 9.24 -10.82 26.88
C GLN A 306 8.13 -9.93 27.45
N VAL A 307 7.47 -10.37 28.52
CA VAL A 307 6.52 -9.51 29.23
C VAL A 307 7.34 -8.49 30.04
N PRO A 308 7.11 -7.17 29.87
CA PRO A 308 7.82 -6.13 30.62
C PRO A 308 7.37 -6.04 32.09
#